data_AF-A0A3C1GDB7-F1
#
_entry.id   AF-A0A3C1GDB7-F1
#
_cell.length_a   1.000
_cell.length_b   1.000
_cell.length_c   1.000
_cell.angle_alpha   90.00
_cell.angle_beta   90.00
_cell.angle_gamma   90.00
#
_symmetry.space_group_name_H-M   'P 1'
#
loop_
_entity.id
_entity.type
_entity.pdbx_description
1 polymer ?
#
loop_
_entity_poly.entity_id
_entity_poly.type
_entity_poly.pdbx_seq_one_letter_code
_entity_poly.pdbx_strand_id
1 'polypeptide(L)'
;AQFAPWPTAASQIGLLDQDGDGRLDGFVDVPAEGIFRLYRQRSDGTLTVETFVAGGSTPQAYSETTRRLDEGIARQAGTSIADLLSRRPAGPMHVVGETADFSRAFSGYLTGNFADASRRESAARTRQFPNLRGQPVRTMEVITPMSGGLALRQVVVLPGPSGQELWEEMTTHIVVTSPFQTEVEMMMTRETRTTGGAVVGPRSTAAPMRFRLER
;
A
#
# COMPACT_ATOMS: atom_id res chain seq x y z
N ALA A 1 -4.55 21.68 -19.35
CA ALA A 1 -4.49 21.16 -17.97
C ALA A 1 -5.86 20.55 -17.68
N GLN A 2 -6.05 19.24 -17.84
CA GLN A 2 -7.38 18.61 -17.91
C GLN A 2 -7.58 17.45 -16.94
N PHE A 3 -6.91 17.48 -15.79
CA PHE A 3 -7.27 16.61 -14.67
C PHE A 3 -7.23 17.46 -13.42
N ALA A 4 -8.35 17.51 -12.69
CA ALA A 4 -8.36 18.02 -11.33
C ALA A 4 -7.34 17.21 -10.49
N PRO A 5 -6.65 17.82 -9.51
CA PRO A 5 -5.71 17.10 -8.67
C PRO A 5 -6.46 16.04 -7.86
N TRP A 6 -6.39 14.81 -8.35
CA TRP A 6 -6.70 13.63 -7.60
C TRP A 6 -5.69 13.47 -6.46
N PRO A 7 -6.09 13.22 -5.19
CA PRO A 7 -7.41 13.36 -4.56
C PRO A 7 -7.50 14.56 -3.59
N THR A 8 -8.70 15.11 -3.36
CA THR A 8 -8.98 15.99 -2.21
C THR A 8 -8.95 15.20 -0.89
N ALA A 9 -8.43 15.77 0.19
CA ALA A 9 -8.24 15.13 1.50
C ALA A 9 -9.41 14.22 1.97
N ALA A 10 -10.64 14.72 1.89
CA ALA A 10 -11.84 14.04 2.38
C ALA A 10 -12.25 12.81 1.56
N SER A 11 -11.73 12.64 0.33
CA SER A 11 -12.06 11.50 -0.52
C SER A 11 -11.07 10.35 -0.39
N GLN A 12 -10.10 10.43 0.52
CA GLN A 12 -8.99 9.48 0.59
C GLN A 12 -9.22 8.34 1.59
N ILE A 13 -10.03 8.59 2.63
CA ILE A 13 -10.43 7.58 3.62
C ILE A 13 -11.90 7.80 4.01
N GLY A 14 -12.71 6.73 4.01
CA GLY A 14 -14.02 6.69 4.64
C GLY A 14 -14.01 5.74 5.84
N LEU A 15 -14.53 6.18 6.98
CA LEU A 15 -14.60 5.36 8.20
C LEU A 15 -15.91 4.57 8.26
N LEU A 16 -15.87 3.33 8.75
CA LEU A 16 -17.02 2.46 8.89
C LEU A 16 -17.21 2.06 10.36
N ASP A 17 -18.37 2.41 10.89
CA ASP A 17 -18.98 1.92 12.13
C ASP A 17 -20.34 1.35 11.71
N GLN A 18 -20.41 0.04 11.52
CA GLN A 18 -21.54 -0.65 10.91
C GLN A 18 -22.60 -1.03 11.94
N ASP A 19 -22.20 -1.35 13.18
CA ASP A 19 -23.10 -1.76 14.25
C ASP A 19 -23.52 -0.60 15.17
N GLY A 20 -22.89 0.58 15.04
CA GLY A 20 -23.25 1.79 15.77
C GLY A 20 -22.77 1.81 17.21
N ASP A 21 -21.78 0.98 17.56
CA ASP A 21 -21.22 0.91 18.91
C ASP A 21 -20.19 2.03 19.20
N GLY A 22 -19.89 2.87 18.20
CA GLY A 22 -18.93 3.95 18.26
C GLY A 22 -17.48 3.52 18.04
N ARG A 23 -17.24 2.26 17.65
CA ARG A 23 -15.94 1.71 17.27
C ARG A 23 -15.87 1.52 15.75
N LEU A 24 -14.64 1.41 15.26
CA LEU A 24 -14.40 1.23 13.83
C LEU A 24 -14.41 -0.25 13.49
N ASP A 25 -15.36 -0.65 12.65
CA ASP A 25 -15.42 -1.96 12.00
C ASP A 25 -14.55 -2.04 10.74
N GLY A 26 -14.21 -0.88 10.18
CA GLY A 26 -13.47 -0.84 8.93
C GLY A 26 -13.18 0.57 8.43
N PHE A 27 -12.55 0.61 7.26
CA PHE A 27 -12.40 1.83 6.50
C PHE A 27 -12.25 1.52 5.01
N VAL A 28 -12.59 2.50 4.19
CA VAL A 28 -12.29 2.51 2.76
C VAL A 28 -11.13 3.45 2.53
N ASP A 29 -10.17 3.07 1.70
CA ASP A 29 -9.19 4.01 1.14
C ASP A 29 -9.19 4.01 -0.39
N VAL A 30 -8.47 4.98 -0.96
CA VAL A 30 -8.45 5.18 -2.41
C VAL A 30 -7.01 5.28 -2.92
N PRO A 31 -6.33 4.15 -3.21
CA PRO A 31 -4.91 4.13 -3.58
C PRO A 31 -4.61 4.86 -4.91
N ALA A 32 -5.60 4.96 -5.80
CA ALA A 32 -5.51 5.68 -7.07
C ALA A 32 -6.91 6.05 -7.56
N GLU A 33 -6.96 6.90 -8.59
CA GLU A 33 -8.23 7.34 -9.18
C GLU A 33 -9.08 6.15 -9.61
N GLY A 34 -10.32 6.13 -9.11
CA GLY A 34 -11.28 5.09 -9.40
C GLY A 34 -10.97 3.71 -8.78
N ILE A 35 -9.97 3.57 -7.91
CA ILE A 35 -9.67 2.29 -7.23
C ILE A 35 -9.88 2.47 -5.74
N PHE A 36 -10.71 1.63 -5.13
CA PHE A 36 -11.09 1.68 -3.73
C PHE A 36 -10.73 0.36 -3.04
N ARG A 37 -10.30 0.41 -1.78
CA ARG A 37 -10.09 -0.78 -0.96
C ARG A 37 -10.91 -0.67 0.32
N LEU A 38 -11.72 -1.67 0.63
CA LEU A 38 -12.43 -1.80 1.89
C LEU A 38 -11.66 -2.76 2.80
N TYR A 39 -11.24 -2.25 3.94
CA TYR A 39 -10.71 -3.02 5.05
C TYR A 39 -11.82 -3.20 6.07
N ARG A 40 -12.13 -4.43 6.47
CA ARG A 40 -13.14 -4.72 7.50
C ARG A 40 -12.58 -5.72 8.51
N GLN A 41 -12.78 -5.45 9.79
CA GLN A 41 -12.51 -6.38 10.87
C GLN A 41 -13.75 -7.24 11.10
N ARG A 42 -13.55 -8.56 11.20
CA ARG A 42 -14.58 -9.51 11.59
C ARG A 42 -14.68 -9.58 13.11
N SER A 43 -15.79 -10.12 13.59
CA SER A 43 -16.03 -10.37 15.01
C SER A 43 -15.00 -11.30 15.66
N ASP A 44 -14.32 -12.14 14.88
CA ASP A 44 -13.22 -13.01 15.33
C ASP A 44 -11.85 -12.27 15.40
N GLY A 45 -11.84 -10.97 15.12
CA GLY A 45 -10.66 -10.11 15.11
C GLY A 45 -9.87 -10.15 13.80
N THR A 46 -10.22 -11.00 12.84
CA THR A 46 -9.51 -11.09 11.54
C THR A 46 -9.85 -9.93 10.61
N LEU A 47 -8.90 -9.57 9.75
CA LEU A 47 -9.08 -8.53 8.74
C LEU A 47 -9.48 -9.16 7.39
N THR A 48 -10.41 -8.53 6.69
CA THR A 48 -10.75 -8.76 5.28
C THR A 48 -10.44 -7.57 4.43
N VAL A 49 -10.08 -7.83 3.18
CA VAL A 49 -9.83 -6.78 2.20
C VAL A 49 -10.60 -7.03 0.91
N GLU A 50 -11.38 -6.03 0.48
CA GLU A 50 -12.08 -6.04 -0.80
C GLU A 50 -11.59 -4.87 -1.65
N THR A 51 -11.54 -5.03 -2.97
CA THR A 51 -11.10 -3.99 -3.90
C THR A 51 -12.16 -3.74 -4.96
N PHE A 52 -12.47 -2.48 -5.21
CA PHE A 52 -13.48 -2.03 -6.16
C PHE A 52 -12.87 -1.07 -7.16
N VAL A 53 -13.29 -1.17 -8.43
CA VAL A 53 -12.89 -0.21 -9.46
C VAL A 53 -14.12 0.47 -10.05
N ALA A 54 -14.12 1.80 -10.03
CA ALA A 54 -15.12 2.63 -10.68
C ALA A 54 -15.13 2.30 -12.19
N GLY A 55 -16.30 1.90 -12.70
CA GLY A 55 -16.43 1.39 -14.07
C GLY A 55 -16.58 -0.14 -14.18
N GLY A 56 -16.62 -0.87 -13.06
CA GLY A 56 -17.11 -2.26 -12.99
C GLY A 56 -16.11 -3.34 -13.39
N SER A 57 -15.00 -3.01 -14.07
CA SER A 57 -13.92 -3.94 -14.37
C SER A 57 -12.83 -3.87 -13.31
N THR A 58 -13.05 -4.53 -12.17
CA THR A 58 -12.00 -4.70 -11.17
C THR A 58 -10.89 -5.61 -11.74
N PRO A 59 -9.61 -5.18 -11.81
CA PRO A 59 -8.53 -6.04 -12.27
C PRO A 59 -8.31 -7.18 -11.26
N GLN A 60 -8.82 -8.37 -11.60
CA GLN A 60 -8.86 -9.53 -10.71
C GLN A 60 -7.48 -9.85 -10.10
N ALA A 61 -6.42 -9.73 -10.90
CA ALA A 61 -5.05 -9.96 -10.45
C ALA A 61 -4.61 -8.95 -9.37
N TYR A 62 -4.88 -7.65 -9.56
CA TYR A 62 -4.52 -6.63 -8.57
C TYR A 62 -5.34 -6.81 -7.28
N SER A 63 -6.64 -7.06 -7.39
CA SER A 63 -7.52 -7.25 -6.24
C SER A 63 -7.14 -8.47 -5.42
N GLU A 64 -6.87 -9.59 -6.09
CA GLU A 64 -6.46 -10.81 -5.39
C GLU A 64 -5.05 -10.67 -4.79
N THR A 65 -4.15 -9.96 -5.46
CA THR A 65 -2.83 -9.60 -4.91
C THR A 65 -3.01 -8.77 -3.63
N THR A 66 -3.71 -7.64 -3.73
CA THR A 66 -3.96 -6.71 -2.61
C THR A 66 -4.60 -7.44 -1.44
N ARG A 67 -5.65 -8.23 -1.70
CA ARG A 67 -6.33 -9.01 -0.68
C ARG A 67 -5.36 -9.94 0.06
N ARG A 68 -4.62 -10.78 -0.67
CA ARG A 68 -3.70 -11.75 -0.05
C ARG A 68 -2.55 -11.09 0.70
N LEU A 69 -2.00 -9.99 0.16
CA LEU A 69 -0.91 -9.27 0.81
C LEU A 69 -1.37 -8.60 2.10
N ASP A 70 -2.45 -7.81 2.04
CA ASP A 70 -2.89 -7.02 3.18
C ASP A 70 -3.50 -7.89 4.29
N GLU A 71 -4.31 -8.91 3.95
CA GLU A 71 -4.80 -9.89 4.94
C GLU A 71 -3.66 -10.71 5.56
N GLY A 72 -2.69 -11.11 4.73
CA GLY A 72 -1.52 -11.86 5.16
C GLY A 72 -0.63 -11.07 6.12
N ILE A 73 -0.29 -9.82 5.78
CA ILE A 73 0.49 -8.93 6.66
C ILE A 73 -0.29 -8.67 7.94
N ALA A 74 -1.57 -8.33 7.84
CA ALA A 74 -2.36 -8.01 9.01
C ALA A 74 -2.36 -9.18 10.01
N ARG A 75 -2.49 -10.41 9.51
CA ARG A 75 -2.41 -11.62 10.32
C ARG A 75 -1.02 -11.87 10.89
N GLN A 76 0.02 -11.84 10.07
CA GLN A 76 1.39 -12.16 10.49
C GLN A 76 1.97 -11.14 11.47
N ALA A 77 1.65 -9.86 11.27
CA ALA A 77 2.14 -8.76 12.10
C ALA A 77 1.18 -8.36 13.24
N GLY A 78 0.03 -9.05 13.39
CA GLY A 78 -0.99 -8.71 14.39
C GLY A 78 -1.50 -7.28 14.26
N THR A 79 -1.63 -6.78 13.02
CA THR A 79 -1.91 -5.37 12.73
C THR A 79 -3.39 -5.06 12.98
N SER A 80 -3.66 -4.00 13.75
CA SER A 80 -5.03 -3.52 13.98
C SER A 80 -5.51 -2.57 12.87
N ILE A 81 -6.83 -2.31 12.81
CA ILE A 81 -7.39 -1.24 11.97
C ILE A 81 -6.72 0.11 12.27
N ALA A 82 -6.47 0.41 13.55
CA ALA A 82 -5.82 1.65 13.96
C ALA A 82 -4.40 1.78 13.40
N ASP A 83 -3.64 0.68 13.36
CA ASP A 83 -2.31 0.66 12.77
C ASP A 83 -2.36 0.90 11.26
N LEU A 84 -3.34 0.30 10.56
CA LEU A 84 -3.52 0.52 9.13
C LEU A 84 -3.90 1.98 8.83
N LEU A 85 -4.87 2.53 9.57
CA LEU A 85 -5.33 3.92 9.44
C LEU A 85 -4.22 4.93 9.72
N SER A 86 -3.29 4.62 10.62
CA SER A 86 -2.15 5.49 10.91
C SER A 86 -1.25 5.76 9.69
N ARG A 87 -1.32 4.89 8.68
CA ARG A 87 -0.53 4.94 7.43
C ARG A 87 -1.28 5.57 6.27
N ARG A 88 -2.54 5.97 6.47
CA ARG A 88 -3.40 6.45 5.39
C ARG A 88 -3.55 7.97 5.46
N PRO A 89 -3.69 8.62 4.29
CA PRO A 89 -3.79 10.06 4.23
C PRO A 89 -5.20 10.53 4.61
N ALA A 90 -5.28 11.41 5.62
CA ALA A 90 -6.52 12.02 6.09
C ALA A 90 -6.61 13.52 5.75
N GLY A 91 -5.60 14.05 5.07
CA GLY A 91 -5.47 15.46 4.72
C GLY A 91 -4.87 15.63 3.32
N PRO A 92 -4.49 16.88 2.97
CA PRO A 92 -3.82 17.14 1.71
C PRO A 92 -2.58 16.27 1.54
N MET A 93 -2.44 15.71 0.35
CA MET A 93 -1.30 14.90 -0.03
C MET A 93 -0.37 15.72 -0.91
N HIS A 94 0.89 15.77 -0.52
CA HIS A 94 1.93 16.53 -1.22
C HIS A 94 2.94 15.56 -1.84
N VAL A 95 3.14 15.66 -3.16
CA VAL A 95 4.21 14.95 -3.84
C VAL A 95 5.51 15.75 -3.62
N VAL A 96 6.47 15.14 -2.94
CA VAL A 96 7.79 15.74 -2.66
C VAL A 96 8.71 15.57 -3.86
N GLY A 97 8.59 14.45 -4.56
CA GLY A 97 9.34 14.16 -5.77
C GLY A 97 8.75 12.95 -6.49
N GLU A 98 8.76 12.97 -7.82
CA GLU A 98 8.24 11.91 -8.67
C GLU A 98 9.06 11.86 -9.97
N THR A 99 9.41 10.65 -10.41
CA THR A 99 10.02 10.45 -11.74
C THR A 99 8.95 10.55 -12.83
N ALA A 100 9.30 11.04 -14.02
CA ALA A 100 8.34 11.28 -15.11
C ALA A 100 7.45 10.07 -15.46
N ASP A 101 7.99 8.84 -15.37
CA ASP A 101 7.27 7.61 -15.72
C ASP A 101 6.46 6.98 -14.58
N PHE A 102 6.48 7.56 -13.36
CA PHE A 102 5.88 6.92 -12.19
C PHE A 102 4.38 6.69 -12.36
N SER A 103 3.63 7.72 -12.73
CA SER A 103 2.18 7.63 -12.85
C SER A 103 1.77 6.52 -13.84
N ARG A 104 2.53 6.40 -14.94
CA ARG A 104 2.31 5.34 -15.94
C ARG A 104 2.66 3.97 -15.39
N ALA A 105 3.85 3.80 -14.79
CA ALA A 105 4.31 2.54 -14.22
C ALA A 105 3.38 2.03 -13.10
N PHE A 106 2.96 2.92 -12.20
CA PHE A 106 2.05 2.60 -11.10
C PHE A 106 0.66 2.24 -11.60
N SER A 107 0.14 2.91 -12.64
CA SER A 107 -1.11 2.50 -13.29
C SER A 107 -1.06 1.08 -13.87
N GLY A 108 0.09 0.68 -14.46
CA GLY A 108 0.30 -0.70 -14.93
C GLY A 108 0.24 -1.73 -13.80
N TYR A 109 0.82 -1.40 -12.64
CA TYR A 109 0.73 -2.22 -11.43
C TYR A 109 -0.72 -2.37 -10.94
N LEU A 110 -1.44 -1.25 -10.80
CA LEU A 110 -2.81 -1.21 -10.29
C LEU A 110 -3.84 -1.89 -11.20
N THR A 111 -3.57 -1.94 -12.50
CA THR A 111 -4.40 -2.65 -13.48
C THR A 111 -4.06 -4.14 -13.56
N GLY A 112 -3.14 -4.64 -12.74
CA GLY A 112 -2.69 -6.03 -12.81
C GLY A 112 -1.92 -6.37 -14.08
N ASN A 113 -1.56 -5.39 -14.91
CA ASN A 113 -0.82 -5.59 -16.15
C ASN A 113 0.70 -5.67 -15.88
N PHE A 114 1.10 -6.67 -15.11
CA PHE A 114 2.46 -6.84 -14.62
C PHE A 114 3.48 -7.07 -15.74
N ALA A 115 3.07 -7.76 -16.82
CA ALA A 115 3.94 -8.08 -17.97
C ALA A 115 4.27 -6.85 -18.83
N ASP A 116 3.38 -5.86 -18.92
CA ASP A 116 3.69 -4.61 -19.61
C ASP A 116 4.39 -3.62 -18.67
N ALA A 117 4.05 -3.62 -17.39
CA ALA A 117 4.73 -2.81 -16.39
C ALA A 117 6.22 -3.19 -16.24
N SER A 118 6.57 -4.47 -16.46
CA SER A 118 7.95 -4.98 -16.43
C SER A 118 8.85 -4.55 -17.59
N ARG A 119 8.29 -3.93 -18.64
CA ARG A 119 9.05 -3.48 -19.82
C ARG A 119 9.45 -2.01 -19.75
N ARG A 120 9.13 -1.34 -18.65
CA ARG A 120 9.31 0.10 -18.49
C ARG A 120 10.60 0.41 -17.74
N GLU A 121 10.87 1.69 -17.51
CA GLU A 121 11.97 2.10 -16.63
C GLU A 121 11.55 2.05 -15.17
N SER A 122 12.56 1.96 -14.28
CA SER A 122 12.33 2.13 -12.85
C SER A 122 11.75 3.51 -12.57
N ALA A 123 10.77 3.55 -11.68
CA ALA A 123 10.09 4.80 -11.34
C ALA A 123 9.94 4.93 -9.83
N ALA A 124 10.03 6.17 -9.32
CA ALA A 124 9.93 6.45 -7.90
C ALA A 124 9.04 7.65 -7.61
N ARG A 125 8.36 7.62 -6.45
CA ARG A 125 7.57 8.72 -5.92
C ARG A 125 7.70 8.80 -4.41
N THR A 126 7.84 10.02 -3.92
CA THR A 126 7.75 10.34 -2.49
C THR A 126 6.57 11.26 -2.25
N ARG A 127 5.74 10.90 -1.26
CA ARG A 127 4.57 11.68 -0.84
C ARG A 127 4.61 11.95 0.66
N GLN A 128 3.99 13.04 1.07
CA GLN A 128 3.78 13.40 2.46
C GLN A 128 2.32 13.81 2.68
N PHE A 129 1.77 13.45 3.84
CA PHE A 129 0.40 13.76 4.22
C PHE A 129 0.22 13.63 5.73
N PRO A 130 -0.76 14.31 6.34
CA PRO A 130 -1.17 14.03 7.70
C PRO A 130 -2.07 12.77 7.74
N ASN A 131 -1.91 11.93 8.77
CA ASN A 131 -2.87 10.86 9.08
C ASN A 131 -4.04 11.38 9.94
N LEU A 132 -4.95 10.50 10.34
CA LEU A 132 -6.11 10.85 11.18
C LEU A 132 -5.74 11.41 12.57
N ARG A 133 -4.50 11.22 13.02
CA ARG A 133 -3.97 11.79 14.26
C ARG A 133 -3.26 13.14 14.04
N GLY A 134 -3.29 13.68 12.83
CA GLY A 134 -2.56 14.89 12.44
C GLY A 134 -1.05 14.69 12.33
N GLN A 135 -0.56 13.45 12.39
CA GLN A 135 0.86 13.15 12.34
C GLN A 135 1.37 13.15 10.90
N PRO A 136 2.55 13.73 10.62
CA PRO A 136 3.11 13.71 9.26
C PRO A 136 3.60 12.31 8.91
N VAL A 137 3.05 11.74 7.85
CA VAL A 137 3.46 10.45 7.28
C VAL A 137 4.15 10.72 5.95
N ARG A 138 5.26 10.02 5.72
CA ARG A 138 5.97 10.04 4.44
C ARG A 138 5.93 8.65 3.82
N THR A 139 5.57 8.57 2.56
CA THR A 139 5.59 7.31 1.79
C THR A 139 6.53 7.44 0.61
N MET A 140 7.43 6.47 0.45
CA MET A 140 8.26 6.33 -0.74
C MET A 140 7.84 5.06 -1.48
N GLU A 141 7.64 5.16 -2.78
CA GLU A 141 7.22 4.07 -3.64
C GLU A 141 8.21 3.96 -4.78
N VAL A 142 8.77 2.77 -4.99
CA VAL A 142 9.71 2.49 -6.07
C VAL A 142 9.21 1.27 -6.81
N ILE A 143 8.97 1.43 -8.12
CA ILE A 143 8.63 0.35 -9.02
C ILE A 143 9.88 0.03 -9.82
N THR A 144 10.33 -1.21 -9.73
CA THR A 144 11.53 -1.69 -10.41
C THR A 144 11.14 -2.83 -11.35
N PRO A 145 11.27 -2.65 -12.67
CA PRO A 145 11.16 -3.74 -13.63
C PRO A 145 12.19 -4.83 -13.34
N MET A 146 11.79 -6.09 -13.48
CA MET A 146 12.66 -7.25 -13.36
C MET A 146 12.41 -8.24 -14.49
N SER A 147 13.33 -9.19 -14.67
CA SER A 147 13.13 -10.26 -15.64
C SER A 147 11.83 -11.00 -15.34
N GLY A 148 10.90 -11.01 -16.31
CA GLY A 148 9.60 -11.68 -16.17
C GLY A 148 8.58 -10.96 -15.27
N GLY A 149 8.84 -9.75 -14.78
CA GLY A 149 7.87 -9.09 -13.88
C GLY A 149 8.32 -7.77 -13.26
N LEU A 150 7.84 -7.44 -12.06
CA LEU A 150 8.16 -6.17 -11.40
C LEU A 150 8.30 -6.35 -9.88
N ALA A 151 9.07 -5.46 -9.26
CA ALA A 151 9.09 -5.25 -7.82
C ALA A 151 8.43 -3.91 -7.48
N LEU A 152 7.56 -3.89 -6.47
CA LEU A 152 7.13 -2.68 -5.78
C LEU A 152 7.77 -2.65 -4.40
N ARG A 153 8.58 -1.63 -4.13
CA ARG A 153 9.09 -1.32 -2.79
C ARG A 153 8.34 -0.11 -2.27
N GLN A 154 7.60 -0.28 -1.18
CA GLN A 154 6.89 0.79 -0.48
C GLN A 154 7.50 0.96 0.91
N VAL A 155 7.93 2.18 1.22
CA VAL A 155 8.44 2.55 2.55
C VAL A 155 7.48 3.56 3.16
N VAL A 156 6.91 3.24 4.32
CA VAL A 156 6.10 4.15 5.12
C VAL A 156 6.94 4.60 6.31
N VAL A 157 7.07 5.91 6.49
CA VAL A 157 7.76 6.53 7.62
C VAL A 157 6.73 7.19 8.52
N LEU A 158 6.64 6.69 9.75
CA LEU A 158 5.75 7.16 10.79
C LEU A 158 6.56 7.88 11.88
N PRO A 159 6.07 8.99 12.44
CA PRO A 159 6.75 9.65 13.55
C PRO A 159 6.63 8.80 14.82
N GLY A 160 7.74 8.69 15.54
CA GLY A 160 7.87 8.00 16.81
C GLY A 160 8.18 8.96 17.97
N PRO A 161 8.24 8.44 19.20
CA PRO A 161 8.59 9.25 20.36
C PRO A 161 10.01 9.80 20.27
N SER A 162 10.25 10.94 20.94
CA SER A 162 11.59 11.51 21.15
C SER A 162 12.41 11.75 19.86
N GLY A 163 11.76 12.16 18.77
CA GLY A 163 12.43 12.44 17.49
C GLY A 163 12.90 11.20 16.73
N GLN A 164 12.32 10.04 17.05
CA GLN A 164 12.49 8.81 16.27
C GLN A 164 11.45 8.73 15.15
N GLU A 165 11.75 7.91 14.15
CA GLU A 165 10.88 7.55 13.04
C GLU A 165 10.82 6.03 12.94
N LEU A 166 9.62 5.48 12.78
CA LEU A 166 9.43 4.08 12.40
C LEU A 166 9.39 3.98 10.88
N TRP A 167 10.32 3.22 10.32
CA TRP A 167 10.41 2.90 8.90
C TRP A 167 9.86 1.50 8.68
N GLU A 168 8.76 1.40 7.95
CA GLU A 168 8.18 0.13 7.53
C GLU A 168 8.35 -0.02 6.03
N GLU A 169 9.16 -0.98 5.61
CA GLU A 169 9.41 -1.30 4.22
C GLU A 169 8.70 -2.59 3.84
N MET A 170 7.91 -2.53 2.78
CA MET A 170 7.24 -3.64 2.14
C MET A 170 7.77 -3.78 0.72
N THR A 171 8.33 -4.93 0.40
CA THR A 171 8.80 -5.26 -0.95
C THR A 171 7.97 -6.40 -1.50
N THR A 172 7.25 -6.14 -2.59
CA THR A 172 6.44 -7.11 -3.31
C THR A 172 7.10 -7.42 -4.64
N HIS A 173 7.55 -8.66 -4.84
CA HIS A 173 8.03 -9.18 -6.11
C HIS A 173 6.90 -9.91 -6.82
N ILE A 174 6.73 -9.62 -8.09
CA ILE A 174 5.70 -10.21 -8.94
C ILE A 174 6.40 -10.75 -10.18
N VAL A 175 6.30 -12.05 -10.42
CA VAL A 175 6.90 -12.74 -11.58
C VAL A 175 5.80 -13.42 -12.38
N VAL A 176 5.66 -13.03 -13.64
CA VAL A 176 4.74 -13.67 -14.59
C VAL A 176 5.43 -14.90 -15.15
N THR A 177 5.05 -16.08 -14.66
CA THR A 177 5.67 -17.35 -15.06
C THR A 177 5.01 -17.93 -16.32
N SER A 178 3.75 -17.60 -16.57
CA SER A 178 3.03 -17.93 -17.81
C SER A 178 1.90 -16.91 -18.06
N PRO A 179 1.23 -16.94 -19.23
CA PRO A 179 0.07 -16.08 -19.48
C PRO A 179 -1.06 -16.22 -18.45
N PHE A 180 -1.16 -17.37 -17.78
CA PHE A 180 -2.21 -17.71 -16.81
C PHE A 180 -1.72 -17.72 -15.37
N GLN A 181 -0.42 -17.55 -15.14
CA GLN A 181 0.18 -17.74 -13.82
C GLN A 181 1.14 -16.61 -13.46
N THR A 182 0.96 -16.08 -12.26
CA THR A 182 1.86 -15.12 -11.64
C THR A 182 2.25 -15.61 -10.25
N GLU A 183 3.54 -15.57 -9.94
CA GLU A 183 4.06 -15.81 -8.60
C GLU A 183 4.30 -14.47 -7.92
N VAL A 184 3.85 -14.38 -6.66
CA VAL A 184 4.03 -13.20 -5.83
C VAL A 184 4.79 -13.60 -4.59
N GLU A 185 5.86 -12.88 -4.31
CA GLU A 185 6.59 -12.94 -3.05
C GLU A 185 6.55 -11.56 -2.39
N MET A 186 6.42 -11.54 -1.07
CA MET A 186 6.49 -10.31 -0.32
C MET A 186 7.30 -10.48 0.95
N MET A 187 8.05 -9.42 1.26
CA MET A 187 8.80 -9.29 2.51
C MET A 187 8.47 -7.96 3.16
N MET A 188 8.29 -7.98 4.49
CA MET A 188 8.14 -6.78 5.30
C MET A 188 9.33 -6.64 6.24
N THR A 189 9.86 -5.43 6.36
CA THR A 189 10.87 -5.10 7.36
C THR A 189 10.50 -3.84 8.11
N ARG A 190 10.85 -3.78 9.39
CA ARG A 190 10.63 -2.63 10.27
C ARG A 190 11.95 -2.22 10.90
N GLU A 191 12.21 -0.93 10.92
CA GLU A 191 13.40 -0.35 11.54
C GLU A 191 13.05 0.98 12.16
N THR A 192 13.51 1.21 13.39
CA THR A 192 13.39 2.53 14.02
C THR A 192 14.66 3.31 13.73
N ARG A 193 14.52 4.59 13.39
CA ARG A 193 15.64 5.50 13.12
C ARG A 193 15.47 6.79 13.90
N THR A 194 16.55 7.52 14.12
CA THR A 194 16.45 8.94 14.49
C THR A 194 16.01 9.76 13.29
N THR A 195 15.53 10.99 13.51
CA THR A 195 15.23 11.93 12.41
C THR A 195 16.47 12.21 11.52
N GLY A 196 17.68 12.07 12.09
CA GLY A 196 18.95 12.15 11.35
C GLY A 196 19.33 10.88 10.57
N GLY A 197 18.49 9.83 10.61
CA GLY A 197 18.66 8.59 9.86
C GLY A 197 19.48 7.50 10.56
N ALA A 198 19.94 7.72 11.80
CA ALA A 198 20.70 6.72 12.54
C ALA A 198 19.76 5.61 13.05
N VAL A 199 20.13 4.34 12.83
CA VAL A 199 19.32 3.18 13.26
C VAL A 199 19.28 3.09 14.79
N VAL A 200 18.09 2.85 15.34
CA VAL A 200 17.82 2.68 16.76
C VAL A 200 17.27 1.27 17.00
N GLY A 201 18.10 0.41 17.58
CA GLY A 201 17.74 -0.97 17.89
C GLY A 201 17.77 -1.92 16.68
N PRO A 202 17.32 -3.17 16.86
CA PRO A 202 17.39 -4.19 15.82
C PRO A 202 16.33 -3.99 14.74
N ARG A 203 16.71 -4.26 13.49
CA ARG A 203 15.77 -4.41 12.37
C ARG A 203 14.96 -5.69 12.55
N SER A 204 13.65 -5.59 12.38
CA SER A 204 12.75 -6.74 12.33
C SER A 204 12.41 -7.07 10.88
N THR A 205 12.40 -8.35 10.53
CA THR A 205 12.01 -8.85 9.20
C THR A 205 10.98 -9.96 9.38
N ALA A 206 9.81 -9.79 8.77
CA ALA A 206 8.80 -10.83 8.72
C ALA A 206 9.22 -11.93 7.74
N ALA A 207 8.85 -13.18 8.02
CA ALA A 207 9.06 -14.28 7.08
C ALA A 207 8.37 -13.97 5.75
N PRO A 208 9.00 -14.28 4.59
CA PRO A 208 8.40 -14.00 3.30
C PRO A 208 7.06 -14.71 3.10
N MET A 209 6.09 -14.01 2.53
CA MET A 209 4.84 -14.60 2.08
C MET A 209 4.90 -14.86 0.59
N ARG A 210 4.49 -16.06 0.18
CA ARG A 210 4.47 -16.48 -1.22
C ARG A 210 3.11 -17.02 -1.59
N PHE A 211 2.62 -16.62 -2.74
CA PHE A 211 1.41 -17.20 -3.31
C PHE A 211 1.40 -17.11 -4.82
N ARG A 212 0.52 -17.94 -5.41
CA ARG A 212 0.27 -17.98 -6.85
C ARG A 212 -1.08 -17.34 -7.17
N LEU A 213 -1.11 -16.58 -8.24
CA LEU A 213 -2.30 -16.05 -8.87
C LEU A 213 -2.54 -16.81 -10.17
N GLU A 214 -3.75 -17.34 -10.31
CA GLU A 214 -4.25 -17.92 -11.55
C GLU A 214 -5.14 -16.87 -12.22
N ARG A 215 -5.02 -16.73 -13.54
CA ARG A 215 -5.77 -15.76 -14.37
C ARG A 215 -6.65 -16.48 -15.38
#